data_AF-A0A1Z7ZV88-F1
#
_entry.id   AF-A0A1Z7ZV88-F1
#
_cell.length_a   1.000
_cell.length_b   1.000
_cell.length_c   1.000
_cell.angle_alpha   90.00
_cell.angle_beta   90.00
_cell.angle_gamma   90.00
#
_symmetry.space_group_name_H-M   'P 1'
#
loop_
_entity.id
_entity.type
_entity.pdbx_description
1 polymer ?
#
loop_
_entity_poly.entity_id
_entity_poly.type
_entity_poly.pdbx_seq_one_letter_code
_entity_poly.pdbx_strand_id
1 'polypeptide(L)'
;MRLLENLKLARWYRIALYLGSAMISALLYFKIEFITEQKHILGIGIGMLLTGIAYVMYEKYSSKMAYDDIVSTKISQNDFLSLLLIILGIGLIELFGLKLILSI
;
A
#
# COMPACT_ATOMS: atom_id res chain seq x y z
N MET A 1 -12.78 -3.60 20.40
CA MET A 1 -12.31 -3.82 19.01
C MET A 1 -13.46 -3.90 17.99
N ARG A 2 -14.55 -3.12 18.10
CA ARG A 2 -15.67 -3.14 17.11
C ARG A 2 -15.64 -1.99 16.09
N LEU A 3 -14.85 -0.93 16.34
CA LEU A 3 -14.74 0.21 15.43
C LEU A 3 -13.97 -0.14 14.14
N LEU A 4 -12.94 -1.00 14.22
CA LEU A 4 -12.18 -1.42 13.05
C LEU A 4 -12.98 -2.33 12.10
N GLU A 5 -13.86 -3.20 12.63
CA GLU A 5 -14.72 -4.06 11.80
C GLU A 5 -15.74 -3.24 11.00
N ASN A 6 -16.34 -2.21 11.60
CA ASN A 6 -17.34 -1.38 10.93
C ASN A 6 -16.78 -0.45 9.84
N LEU A 7 -15.50 -0.08 9.92
CA LEU A 7 -14.88 0.81 8.92
C LEU A 7 -14.56 0.11 7.58
N LYS A 8 -14.91 -1.17 7.39
CA LYS A 8 -14.42 -1.98 6.25
C LYS A 8 -12.89 -1.85 6.10
N LEU A 9 -12.16 -1.78 7.22
CA LEU A 9 -10.69 -1.92 7.27
C LEU A 9 -10.22 -3.28 6.76
N ALA A 10 -11.12 -4.18 6.33
CA ALA A 10 -10.73 -5.32 5.52
C ALA A 10 -10.38 -4.95 4.06
N ARG A 11 -10.62 -3.71 3.57
CA ARG A 11 -10.36 -3.32 2.17
C ARG A 11 -9.60 -2.00 1.99
N TRP A 12 -9.08 -1.41 3.07
CA TRP A 12 -8.30 -0.18 3.00
C TRP A 12 -7.13 -0.28 2.01
N TYR A 13 -6.52 -1.47 1.90
CA TYR A 13 -5.44 -1.71 0.95
C TYR A 13 -5.89 -1.56 -0.50
N ARG A 14 -7.16 -1.86 -0.85
CA ARG A 14 -7.69 -1.61 -2.21
C ARG A 14 -7.83 -0.12 -2.46
N ILE A 15 -8.28 0.63 -1.45
CA ILE A 15 -8.38 2.09 -1.52
C ILE A 15 -6.99 2.66 -1.75
N ALA A 16 -5.98 2.24 -0.97
CA ALA A 16 -4.59 2.66 -1.17
C ALA A 16 -4.08 2.31 -2.57
N LEU A 17 -4.41 1.12 -3.09
CA LEU A 17 -4.02 0.68 -4.43
C LEU A 17 -4.64 1.57 -5.54
N TYR A 18 -5.95 1.83 -5.47
CA TYR A 18 -6.64 2.70 -6.41
C TYR A 18 -6.18 4.15 -6.31
N LEU A 19 -5.97 4.66 -5.08
CA LEU A 19 -5.52 6.02 -4.85
C LEU A 19 -4.09 6.22 -5.33
N GLY A 20 -3.19 5.28 -5.03
CA GLY A 20 -1.81 5.28 -5.52
C GLY A 20 -1.75 5.22 -7.05
N SER A 21 -2.54 4.34 -7.67
CA SER A 21 -2.69 4.30 -9.13
C SER A 21 -3.19 5.63 -9.70
N ALA A 22 -4.24 6.20 -9.12
CA ALA A 22 -4.82 7.45 -9.57
C ALA A 22 -3.82 8.62 -9.43
N MET A 23 -3.06 8.67 -8.34
CA MET A 23 -2.02 9.69 -8.13
C MET A 23 -0.92 9.59 -9.18
N ILE A 24 -0.43 8.38 -9.48
CA ILE A 24 0.61 8.19 -10.51
C ILE A 24 0.06 8.53 -11.90
N SER A 25 -1.15 8.06 -12.23
CA SER A 25 -1.78 8.41 -13.51
C SER A 25 -1.99 9.93 -13.61
N ALA A 26 -2.48 10.58 -12.55
CA ALA A 26 -2.66 12.02 -12.53
C ALA A 26 -1.35 12.76 -12.79
N LEU A 27 -0.24 12.29 -12.21
CA LEU A 27 1.08 12.89 -12.42
C LEU A 27 1.63 12.73 -13.85
N LEU A 28 1.24 11.65 -14.54
CA LEU A 28 1.65 11.38 -15.93
C LEU A 28 0.84 12.19 -16.94
N TYR A 29 -0.47 12.37 -16.70
CA TYR A 29 -1.37 13.04 -17.63
C TYR A 29 -1.53 14.54 -17.35
N PHE A 30 -1.39 14.97 -16.10
CA PHE A 30 -1.52 16.36 -15.71
C PHE A 30 -0.17 16.89 -15.26
N LYS A 31 0.29 17.96 -15.92
CA LYS A 31 1.42 18.75 -15.43
C LYS A 31 0.91 19.58 -14.25
N ILE A 32 1.08 19.06 -13.03
CA ILE A 32 0.62 19.74 -11.83
C ILE A 32 1.58 20.90 -11.54
N GLU A 33 1.26 22.10 -12.03
CA GLU A 33 2.07 23.31 -11.84
C GLU A 33 2.06 23.81 -10.39
N PHE A 34 1.05 23.43 -9.61
CA PHE A 34 0.88 23.84 -8.21
C PHE A 34 1.79 23.10 -7.22
N ILE A 35 2.46 22.03 -7.66
CA ILE A 35 3.32 21.20 -6.81
C ILE A 35 4.73 21.27 -7.37
N THR A 36 5.57 22.03 -6.67
CA THR A 36 6.97 22.30 -7.03
C THR A 36 7.79 21.00 -7.16
N GLU A 37 7.51 20.02 -6.29
CA GLU A 37 8.21 18.74 -6.22
C GLU A 37 7.27 17.56 -6.53
N GLN A 38 6.88 17.44 -7.81
CA GLN A 38 6.06 16.32 -8.32
C GLN A 38 6.63 14.93 -7.95
N LYS A 39 7.95 14.85 -7.71
CA LYS A 39 8.67 13.66 -7.27
C LYS A 39 8.18 13.14 -5.91
N HIS A 40 7.73 14.02 -5.01
CA HIS A 40 7.23 13.60 -3.70
C HIS A 40 5.86 12.94 -3.80
N ILE A 41 4.97 13.47 -4.65
CA ILE A 41 3.66 12.86 -4.93
C ILE A 41 3.82 11.51 -5.62
N LEU A 42 4.77 11.41 -6.54
CA LEU A 42 5.12 10.14 -7.17
C LEU A 42 5.62 9.13 -6.13
N GLY A 43 6.44 9.55 -5.17
CA GLY A 43 6.90 8.73 -4.05
C GLY A 43 5.76 8.23 -3.15
N ILE A 44 4.80 9.12 -2.82
CA ILE A 44 3.59 8.76 -2.05
C ILE A 44 2.74 7.74 -2.85
N GLY A 45 2.52 7.99 -4.13
CA GLY A 45 1.73 7.10 -5.00
C GLY A 45 2.35 5.72 -5.15
N ILE A 46 3.68 5.63 -5.30
CA ILE A 46 4.44 4.38 -5.33
C ILE A 46 4.33 3.65 -4.00
N GLY A 47 4.48 4.35 -2.87
CA GLY A 47 4.33 3.77 -1.54
C GLY A 47 2.93 3.17 -1.33
N MET A 48 1.88 3.90 -1.73
CA MET A 48 0.50 3.42 -1.65
C MET A 48 0.23 2.19 -2.54
N LEU A 49 0.80 2.16 -3.75
CA LEU A 49 0.71 0.98 -4.63
C LEU A 49 1.43 -0.24 -4.03
N LEU A 50 2.64 -0.06 -3.52
CA LEU A 50 3.42 -1.12 -2.88
C LEU A 50 2.68 -1.72 -1.69
N THR A 51 2.17 -0.88 -0.79
CA THR A 51 1.37 -1.32 0.35
C THR A 51 0.10 -2.05 -0.09
N GLY A 52 -0.59 -1.53 -1.11
CA GLY A 52 -1.80 -2.16 -1.66
C GLY A 52 -1.53 -3.54 -2.27
N ILE A 53 -0.52 -3.66 -3.12
CA ILE A 53 -0.15 -4.92 -3.80
C ILE A 53 0.32 -5.96 -2.78
N ALA A 54 1.14 -5.56 -1.80
CA ALA A 54 1.62 -6.45 -0.76
C ALA A 54 0.48 -7.05 0.06
N TYR A 55 -0.54 -6.25 0.39
CA TYR A 55 -1.74 -6.73 1.07
C TYR A 55 -2.58 -7.69 0.21
N VAL A 56 -2.72 -7.43 -1.10
CA VAL A 56 -3.41 -8.34 -2.03
C VAL A 56 -2.67 -9.67 -2.12
N MET A 57 -1.34 -9.66 -2.16
CA MET A 57 -0.52 -10.87 -2.16
C MET A 57 -0.69 -11.66 -0.86
N TYR A 58 -0.64 -10.97 0.28
CA TYR A 58 -0.85 -11.57 1.60
C TYR A 58 -2.23 -12.22 1.71
N GLU A 59 -3.31 -11.50 1.35
CA GLU A 59 -4.68 -12.02 1.41
C GLU A 59 -4.86 -13.24 0.51
N LYS A 60 -4.35 -13.18 -0.73
CA LYS A 60 -4.45 -14.29 -1.69
C LYS A 60 -3.69 -15.52 -1.18
N TYR A 61 -2.55 -15.33 -0.53
CA TYR A 61 -1.76 -16.42 0.01
C TYR A 61 -2.43 -17.05 1.25
N SER A 62 -2.92 -16.22 2.17
CA SER A 62 -3.69 -16.67 3.36
C SER A 62 -4.98 -17.41 2.97
N SER A 63 -5.72 -16.92 1.97
CA SER A 63 -6.94 -17.58 1.47
C SER A 63 -6.69 -18.95 0.85
N LYS A 64 -5.51 -19.15 0.23
CA LYS A 64 -5.11 -20.46 -0.32
C LYS A 64 -4.79 -21.45 0.80
N MET A 65 -4.12 -20.99 1.87
CA MET A 65 -3.81 -21.83 3.03
C MET A 65 -5.08 -22.28 3.77
N ALA A 66 -6.09 -21.42 3.86
CA ALA A 66 -7.37 -21.77 4.49
C ALA A 66 -8.20 -22.79 3.69
N TYR A 67 -8.01 -22.86 2.37
CA TYR A 67 -8.77 -23.76 1.49
C TYR A 67 -8.15 -25.16 1.37
N ASP A 68 -6.84 -25.29 1.63
CA ASP A 68 -6.10 -26.54 1.42
C ASP A 68 -6.04 -27.47 2.64
N ASP A 69 -6.64 -27.12 3.79
CA ASP A 69 -6.73 -27.91 5.06
C ASP A 69 -5.43 -28.58 5.56
N ILE A 70 -4.29 -28.25 4.97
CA ILE A 70 -2.99 -28.80 5.33
C ILE A 70 -2.29 -27.75 6.17
N VAL A 71 -2.37 -27.99 7.48
CA VAL A 71 -1.52 -27.45 8.54
C VAL A 71 -0.10 -27.26 8.02
N SER A 72 0.23 -26.05 7.56
CA SER A 72 1.60 -25.66 7.27
C SER A 72 2.06 -24.72 8.37
N THR A 73 2.63 -25.31 9.41
CA THR A 73 3.41 -24.63 10.46
C THR A 73 4.72 -24.02 9.94
N LYS A 74 4.89 -23.90 8.61
CA LYS A 74 5.92 -23.07 8.01
C LYS A 74 5.34 -21.69 7.79
N ILE A 75 5.78 -20.73 8.60
CA ILE A 75 5.74 -19.30 8.25
C ILE A 75 6.32 -19.21 6.84
N SER A 76 5.43 -19.02 5.87
CA SER A 76 5.85 -19.02 4.47
C SER A 76 6.72 -17.80 4.25
N GLN A 77 7.80 -17.98 3.50
CA GLN A 77 8.69 -16.89 3.10
C GLN A 77 7.93 -15.73 2.43
N ASN A 78 6.77 -16.02 1.82
CA ASN A 78 5.86 -15.05 1.21
C ASN A 78 5.14 -14.16 2.23
N ASP A 79 4.85 -14.64 3.44
CA ASP A 79 4.26 -13.83 4.52
C ASP A 79 5.25 -12.77 5.00
N PHE A 80 6.51 -13.17 5.22
CA PHE A 80 7.56 -12.25 5.64
C PHE A 80 7.84 -11.18 4.58
N LEU A 81 7.91 -11.57 3.30
CA LEU A 81 8.14 -10.66 2.18
C LEU A 81 7.00 -9.64 2.04
N SER A 82 5.76 -10.09 2.16
CA SER A 82 4.59 -9.21 2.09
C SER A 82 4.57 -8.22 3.26
N LEU A 83 4.89 -8.66 4.47
CA LEU A 83 4.97 -7.83 5.66
C LEU A 83 6.08 -6.78 5.55
N LEU A 84 7.25 -7.18 5.04
CA LEU A 84 8.38 -6.28 4.77
C LEU A 84 8.01 -5.22 3.72
N LEU A 85 7.33 -5.61 2.64
CA LEU A 85 6.84 -4.68 1.61
C LEU A 85 5.80 -3.69 2.15
N ILE A 86 4.93 -4.12 3.06
CA ILE A 86 3.96 -3.23 3.72
C ILE A 86 4.71 -2.17 4.55
N ILE A 87 5.68 -2.60 5.36
CA ILE A 87 6.48 -1.69 6.20
C ILE A 87 7.25 -0.69 5.32
N LEU A 88 7.90 -1.16 4.24
CA LEU A 88 8.59 -0.29 3.29
C LEU A 88 7.63 0.69 2.60
N GLY A 89 6.46 0.22 2.18
CA GLY A 89 5.45 1.06 1.55
C GLY A 89 4.94 2.16 2.49
N ILE A 90 4.63 1.83 3.74
CA ILE A 90 4.23 2.81 4.77
C ILE A 90 5.37 3.81 5.03
N GLY A 91 6.61 3.32 5.17
CA GLY A 91 7.78 4.19 5.36
C GLY A 91 8.00 5.15 4.19
N LEU A 92 7.77 4.72 2.95
CA LEU A 92 7.81 5.59 1.78
C LEU A 92 6.70 6.65 1.82
N ILE A 93 5.47 6.27 2.17
CA ILE A 93 4.34 7.20 2.30
C ILE A 93 4.65 8.27 3.35
N GLU A 94 5.16 7.88 4.52
CA GLU A 94 5.52 8.82 5.58
C GLU A 94 6.66 9.75 5.17
N LEU A 95 7.75 9.20 4.63
CA LEU A 95 8.93 9.96 4.27
C LEU A 95 8.63 10.98 3.16
N PHE A 96 7.92 10.56 2.11
CA PHE A 96 7.52 11.46 1.03
C PHE A 96 6.37 12.38 1.42
N GLY A 97 5.48 11.96 2.31
CA GLY A 97 4.44 12.80 2.89
C GLY A 97 5.01 13.95 3.71
N LEU A 98 6.00 13.69 4.56
CA LEU A 98 6.72 14.71 5.31
C LEU A 98 7.48 15.68 4.39
N LYS A 99 8.17 15.15 3.37
CA LYS A 99 8.84 15.99 2.37
C LYS A 99 7.87 16.87 1.58
N LEU A 100 6.68 16.36 1.27
CA LEU A 100 5.63 17.15 0.63
C LEU A 100 5.20 18.31 1.53
N ILE A 101 4.94 18.06 2.82
CA ILE A 101 4.53 19.09 3.79
C ILE A 101 5.62 20.14 3.98
N LEU A 102 6.89 19.72 4.07
CA LEU A 102 8.04 20.63 4.23
C LEU A 102 8.38 21.41 2.94
N SER A 103 7.87 20.95 1.79
CA SER A 103 8.09 21.56 0.48
C SER A 103 6.99 22.55 0.07
N ILE A 104 5.90 22.64 0.84
CA ILE A 104 4.79 23.60 0.67
C ILE A 104 5.11 24.86 1.47
#